data_AF-A0A939U5N0-F1
#
_entry.id   AF-A0A939U5N0-F1
#
_cell.length_a   1.000
_cell.length_b   1.000
_cell.length_c   1.000
_cell.angle_alpha   90.00
_cell.angle_beta   90.00
_cell.angle_gamma   90.00
#
_symmetry.space_group_name_H-M   'P 1'
#
loop_
_entity.id
_entity.type
_entity.pdbx_description
1 polymer ?
#
loop_
_entity_poly.entity_id
_entity_poly.type
_entity_poly.pdbx_seq_one_letter_code
_entity_poly.pdbx_strand_id
1 'polypeptide(L)'
;MGLFGRKKKPSEELMTDYSRMTVDEAIAASRGGRISNEDLSRLTTEFCDQVTYLRAQQEETKNEYAQVTQYLADIQRYEQMDEADRSEIADAARMMLSLENERVRYQTGEKRIRDDLYHTMEMYEHEFPKKLTELEKHENFLVLIKDDMRNLEGEKGSIGYEKEHAESKRNFLNKMSYAIVLVVLLIFITLIALSSQTGKDFTVPFFITGVAAIGYIVYYIMAVGECRKDARKTDYMMNRANMLLNKVKIKYVNTTSVLDYSYDKYGVNSLQELRYVWENYVKQKEAEKRYMKNTQLLNSYTERMARALTAAGMEKTDAWVSQPEVLLDRTELMDFKDAVSRRRNKLRARLDYNIRQQDSALNDIEALKAKYVGQERLISSILHKNGID
;
A
#
# COMPACT_ATOMS: atom_id res chain seq x y z
N MET A 1 -36.29 6.16 42.24
CA MET A 1 -35.72 7.50 41.95
C MET A 1 -34.95 7.34 40.64
N GLY A 2 -35.23 7.97 39.51
CA GLY A 2 -36.01 9.15 39.18
C GLY A 2 -35.24 9.87 38.05
N LEU A 3 -35.97 10.38 37.04
CA LEU A 3 -35.52 11.41 36.09
C LEU A 3 -34.58 10.99 34.95
N PHE A 4 -35.14 10.32 33.94
CA PHE A 4 -34.81 10.67 32.55
C PHE A 4 -36.12 10.91 31.81
N GLY A 5 -36.52 12.18 31.78
CA GLY A 5 -37.67 12.62 31.01
C GLY A 5 -37.46 12.27 29.54
N ARG A 6 -38.35 11.43 29.00
CA ARG A 6 -38.55 11.30 27.56
C ARG A 6 -38.85 12.71 27.02
N LYS A 7 -37.85 13.39 26.47
CA LYS A 7 -38.10 14.45 25.51
C LYS A 7 -38.80 13.78 24.32
N LYS A 8 -40.11 14.03 24.19
CA LYS A 8 -40.84 13.83 22.94
C LYS A 8 -39.97 14.41 21.80
N LYS A 9 -39.65 13.60 20.80
CA LYS A 9 -39.01 14.11 19.57
C LYS A 9 -40.00 15.09 18.88
N PRO A 10 -39.54 16.25 18.41
CA PRO A 10 -40.39 17.33 17.87
C PRO A 10 -40.79 17.04 16.42
N SER A 11 -41.57 15.99 16.19
CA SER A 11 -42.17 15.74 14.86
C SER A 11 -43.65 16.13 14.78
N GLU A 12 -44.28 16.47 15.92
CA GLU A 12 -45.66 16.98 15.98
C GLU A 12 -45.74 18.51 15.92
N GLU A 13 -44.63 19.24 16.10
CA GLU A 13 -44.61 20.72 16.14
C GLU A 13 -44.37 21.40 14.79
N LEU A 14 -44.17 20.64 13.71
CA LEU A 14 -43.76 21.23 12.43
C LEU A 14 -44.93 21.48 11.46
N MET A 15 -46.02 22.03 11.98
CA MET A 15 -47.03 22.79 11.23
C MET A 15 -47.65 23.81 12.19
N THR A 16 -46.81 24.59 12.86
CA THR A 16 -47.29 25.79 13.56
C THR A 16 -48.02 26.63 12.53
N ASP A 17 -49.31 26.83 12.76
CA ASP A 17 -50.15 27.70 11.98
C ASP A 17 -49.56 29.12 12.05
N TYR A 18 -48.68 29.44 11.11
CA TYR A 18 -48.25 30.82 10.90
C TYR A 18 -49.51 31.55 10.46
N SER A 19 -50.10 32.31 11.38
CA SER A 19 -51.25 33.18 11.12
C SER A 19 -51.00 33.92 9.80
N ARG A 20 -51.70 33.49 8.77
CA ARG A 20 -51.77 34.23 7.51
C ARG A 20 -52.50 35.52 7.82
N MET A 21 -51.99 36.64 7.30
CA MET A 21 -52.73 37.89 7.32
C MET A 21 -54.00 37.67 6.50
N THR A 22 -55.11 37.47 7.20
CA THR A 22 -56.41 37.27 6.55
C THR A 22 -56.82 38.56 5.84
N VAL A 23 -57.71 38.48 4.85
CA VAL A 23 -58.28 39.67 4.20
C VAL A 23 -58.82 40.66 5.23
N ASP A 24 -59.39 40.16 6.34
CA ASP A 24 -59.88 40.99 7.44
C ASP A 24 -58.78 41.65 8.28
N GLU A 25 -57.64 40.98 8.51
CA GLU A 25 -56.47 41.57 9.18
C GLU A 25 -55.72 42.57 8.29
N ALA A 26 -55.61 42.29 6.99
CA ALA A 26 -55.05 43.21 6.00
C ALA A 26 -55.90 44.49 5.88
N ILE A 27 -57.22 44.33 5.95
CA ILE A 27 -58.17 45.44 5.92
C ILE A 27 -58.17 46.19 7.25
N ALA A 28 -58.05 45.52 8.40
CA ALA A 28 -57.95 46.16 9.71
C ALA A 28 -56.65 46.97 9.87
N ALA A 29 -55.55 46.53 9.25
CA ALA A 29 -54.31 47.29 9.16
C ALA A 29 -54.46 48.56 8.29
N SER A 30 -55.35 48.55 7.30
CA SER A 30 -55.71 49.73 6.52
C SER A 30 -56.74 50.57 7.30
N ARG A 31 -56.28 51.65 7.94
CA ARG A 31 -57.09 52.50 8.84
C ARG A 31 -58.42 52.96 8.22
N GLY A 32 -59.50 52.21 8.39
CA GLY A 32 -60.89 52.67 8.36
C GLY A 32 -61.38 53.43 7.12
N GLY A 33 -60.71 53.38 5.97
CA GLY A 33 -61.14 54.10 4.76
C GLY A 33 -60.41 53.64 3.50
N ARG A 34 -61.18 53.28 2.45
CA ARG A 34 -60.79 52.93 1.06
C ARG A 34 -59.31 52.57 0.84
N ILE A 35 -59.02 51.27 0.66
CA ILE A 35 -57.74 50.77 0.14
C ILE A 35 -57.44 51.42 -1.23
N SER A 36 -56.21 51.90 -1.43
CA SER A 36 -55.74 52.45 -2.71
C SER A 36 -55.71 51.36 -3.80
N ASN A 37 -55.88 51.74 -5.08
CA ASN A 37 -55.70 50.81 -6.20
C ASN A 37 -54.31 50.12 -6.17
N GLU A 38 -53.29 50.82 -5.67
CA GLU A 38 -51.92 50.30 -5.57
C GLU A 38 -51.77 49.25 -4.46
N ASP A 39 -52.36 49.50 -3.28
CA ASP A 39 -52.38 48.53 -2.18
C ASP A 39 -53.25 47.31 -2.53
N LEU A 40 -54.35 47.50 -3.25
CA LEU A 40 -55.19 46.41 -3.76
C LEU A 40 -54.45 45.58 -4.81
N SER A 41 -53.69 46.22 -5.71
CA SER A 41 -52.85 45.53 -6.68
C SER A 41 -51.74 44.73 -5.99
N ARG A 42 -51.09 45.30 -4.96
CA ARG A 42 -50.05 44.61 -4.18
C ARG A 42 -50.63 43.38 -3.47
N LEU A 43 -51.74 43.54 -2.75
CA LEU A 43 -52.39 42.46 -2.03
C LEU A 43 -52.88 41.34 -2.97
N THR A 44 -53.48 41.71 -4.11
CA THR A 44 -53.90 40.72 -5.13
C THR A 44 -52.70 39.96 -5.69
N THR A 45 -51.58 40.64 -5.92
CA THR A 45 -50.33 40.02 -6.41
C THR A 45 -49.74 39.08 -5.36
N GLU A 46 -49.70 39.48 -4.09
CA GLU A 46 -49.23 38.64 -2.98
C GLU A 46 -50.04 37.34 -2.86
N PHE A 47 -51.37 37.40 -3.00
CA PHE A 47 -52.21 36.19 -3.02
C PHE A 47 -51.98 35.34 -4.28
N CYS A 48 -51.74 35.95 -5.45
CA CYS A 48 -51.39 35.22 -6.67
C CYS A 48 -50.04 34.50 -6.54
N ASP A 49 -49.03 35.17 -5.97
CA ASP A 49 -47.71 34.62 -5.69
C ASP A 49 -47.81 33.46 -4.70
N GLN A 50 -48.64 33.61 -3.66
CA GLN A 50 -48.92 32.56 -2.69
C GLN A 50 -49.56 31.34 -3.34
N VAL A 51 -50.57 31.51 -4.21
CA VAL A 51 -51.21 30.40 -4.94
C VAL A 51 -50.20 29.70 -5.86
N THR A 52 -49.38 30.46 -6.58
CA THR A 52 -48.35 29.91 -7.49
C THR A 52 -47.29 29.12 -6.71
N TYR A 53 -46.81 29.67 -5.60
CA TYR A 53 -45.89 28.99 -4.69
C TYR A 53 -46.48 27.68 -4.15
N LEU A 54 -47.73 27.70 -3.69
CA LEU A 54 -48.41 26.51 -3.17
C LEU A 54 -48.61 25.45 -4.25
N ARG A 55 -48.97 25.83 -5.48
CA ARG A 55 -49.09 24.90 -6.61
C ARG A 55 -47.77 24.20 -6.91
N ALA A 56 -46.66 24.93 -6.97
CA ALA A 56 -45.32 24.35 -7.15
C ALA A 56 -44.95 23.39 -6.01
N GLN A 57 -45.23 23.79 -4.76
CA GLN A 57 -45.00 22.93 -3.59
C GLN A 57 -45.88 21.67 -3.57
N GLN A 58 -47.13 21.76 -4.05
CA GLN A 58 -47.99 20.59 -4.21
C GLN A 58 -47.46 19.65 -5.29
N GLU A 59 -46.96 20.16 -6.42
CA GLU A 59 -46.39 19.33 -7.50
C GLU A 59 -45.16 18.56 -7.01
N GLU A 60 -44.23 19.24 -6.34
CA GLU A 60 -43.04 18.62 -5.72
C GLU A 60 -43.45 17.54 -4.70
N THR A 61 -44.41 17.87 -3.81
CA THR A 61 -44.91 16.94 -2.80
C THR A 61 -45.63 15.74 -3.43
N LYS A 62 -46.39 15.93 -4.52
CA LYS A 62 -47.06 14.86 -5.27
C LYS A 62 -46.05 13.92 -5.93
N ASN A 63 -44.99 14.46 -6.52
CA ASN A 63 -43.92 13.68 -7.14
C ASN A 63 -43.21 12.81 -6.09
N GLU A 64 -42.85 13.37 -4.93
CA GLU A 64 -42.26 12.60 -3.84
C GLU A 64 -43.24 11.56 -3.27
N TYR A 65 -44.51 11.93 -3.09
CA TYR A 65 -45.55 11.03 -2.61
C TYR A 65 -45.72 9.81 -3.54
N ALA A 66 -45.70 10.02 -4.85
CA ALA A 66 -45.77 8.94 -5.83
C ALA A 66 -44.57 7.98 -5.69
N GLN A 67 -43.35 8.51 -5.55
CA GLN A 67 -42.14 7.69 -5.35
C GLN A 67 -42.20 6.87 -4.05
N VAL A 68 -42.62 7.47 -2.93
CA VAL A 68 -42.76 6.79 -1.63
C VAL A 68 -43.85 5.72 -1.68
N THR A 69 -44.93 5.98 -2.41
CA THR A 69 -46.01 5.00 -2.61
C THR A 69 -45.54 3.80 -3.43
N GLN A 70 -44.68 4.02 -4.42
CA GLN A 70 -44.06 2.98 -5.22
C GLN A 70 -43.20 2.03 -4.37
N TYR A 71 -42.42 2.55 -3.41
CA TYR A 71 -41.67 1.72 -2.45
C TYR A 71 -42.59 0.81 -1.62
N LEU A 72 -43.74 1.30 -1.15
CA LEU A 72 -44.69 0.48 -0.40
C LEU A 72 -45.36 -0.59 -1.27
N ALA A 73 -45.64 -0.26 -2.54
CA ALA A 73 -46.17 -1.20 -3.52
C ALA A 73 -45.17 -2.33 -3.79
N ASP A 74 -43.89 -1.99 -3.96
CA ASP A 74 -42.80 -2.96 -4.11
C ASP A 74 -42.67 -3.88 -2.89
N ILE A 75 -42.67 -3.32 -1.65
CA ILE A 75 -42.62 -4.13 -0.43
C ILE A 75 -43.79 -5.09 -0.36
N GLN A 76 -45.00 -4.63 -0.69
CA GLN A 76 -46.18 -5.48 -0.72
C GLN A 76 -46.07 -6.59 -1.77
N ARG A 77 -45.56 -6.28 -2.98
CA ARG A 77 -45.27 -7.27 -4.02
C ARG A 77 -44.31 -8.32 -3.48
N TYR A 78 -43.20 -7.90 -2.86
CA TYR A 78 -42.20 -8.79 -2.26
C TYR A 78 -42.78 -9.69 -1.16
N GLU A 79 -43.59 -9.14 -0.24
CA GLU A 79 -44.25 -9.92 0.82
C GLU A 79 -45.23 -10.97 0.27
N GLN A 80 -45.82 -10.71 -0.91
CA GLN A 80 -46.79 -11.60 -1.57
C GLN A 80 -46.15 -12.60 -2.55
N MET A 81 -44.86 -12.47 -2.86
CA MET A 81 -44.14 -13.39 -3.74
C MET A 81 -44.11 -14.81 -3.19
N ASP A 82 -43.96 -15.80 -4.06
CA ASP A 82 -43.75 -17.19 -3.65
C ASP A 82 -42.38 -17.39 -3.00
N GLU A 83 -42.27 -18.43 -2.16
CA GLU A 83 -41.02 -18.71 -1.45
C GLU A 83 -39.86 -19.03 -2.39
N ALA A 84 -40.13 -19.61 -3.56
CA ALA A 84 -39.12 -19.91 -4.57
C ALA A 84 -38.47 -18.63 -5.12
N ASP A 85 -39.28 -17.64 -5.51
CA ASP A 85 -38.79 -16.37 -6.07
C ASP A 85 -38.12 -15.51 -5.00
N ARG A 86 -38.65 -15.53 -3.76
CA ARG A 86 -38.01 -14.88 -2.61
C ARG A 86 -36.66 -15.51 -2.28
N SER A 87 -36.55 -16.84 -2.36
CA SER A 87 -35.28 -17.54 -2.16
C SER A 87 -34.25 -17.15 -3.21
N GLU A 88 -34.64 -17.01 -4.48
CA GLU A 88 -33.71 -16.57 -5.54
C GLU A 88 -33.17 -15.16 -5.28
N ILE A 89 -34.03 -14.21 -4.89
CA ILE A 89 -33.61 -12.85 -4.52
C ILE A 89 -32.69 -12.90 -3.30
N ALA A 90 -33.05 -13.67 -2.28
CA ALA A 90 -32.28 -13.80 -1.05
C ALA A 90 -30.89 -14.42 -1.29
N ASP A 91 -30.80 -15.44 -2.14
CA ASP A 91 -29.53 -16.07 -2.48
C ASP A 91 -28.62 -15.11 -3.25
N ALA A 92 -29.17 -14.38 -4.22
CA ALA A 92 -28.41 -13.36 -4.94
C ALA A 92 -27.93 -12.24 -4.00
N ALA A 93 -28.80 -11.74 -3.13
CA ALA A 93 -28.50 -10.71 -2.13
C ALA A 93 -27.40 -11.16 -1.14
N ARG A 94 -27.47 -12.40 -0.61
CA ARG A 94 -26.42 -12.95 0.27
C ARG A 94 -25.07 -13.05 -0.44
N MET A 95 -25.06 -13.50 -1.68
CA MET A 95 -23.83 -13.59 -2.47
C MET A 95 -23.25 -12.20 -2.75
N MET A 96 -24.09 -11.21 -3.09
CA MET A 96 -23.66 -9.83 -3.27
C MET A 96 -23.00 -9.26 -2.00
N LEU A 97 -23.63 -9.43 -0.83
CA LEU A 97 -23.07 -8.97 0.44
C LEU A 97 -21.75 -9.67 0.79
N SER A 98 -21.65 -10.97 0.54
CA SER A 98 -20.39 -11.71 0.74
C SER A 98 -19.28 -11.18 -0.17
N LEU A 99 -19.59 -10.97 -1.45
CA LEU A 99 -18.63 -10.50 -2.45
C LEU A 99 -18.20 -9.05 -2.19
N GLU A 100 -19.12 -8.17 -1.77
CA GLU A 100 -18.80 -6.79 -1.40
C GLU A 100 -17.93 -6.73 -0.14
N ASN A 101 -18.20 -7.58 0.86
CA ASN A 101 -17.34 -7.70 2.04
C ASN A 101 -15.92 -8.19 1.68
N GLU A 102 -15.79 -9.15 0.77
CA GLU A 102 -14.49 -9.57 0.23
C GLU A 102 -13.80 -8.42 -0.50
N ARG A 103 -14.53 -7.66 -1.32
CA ARG A 103 -14.03 -6.52 -2.08
C ARG A 103 -13.50 -5.41 -1.18
N VAL A 104 -14.20 -5.10 -0.09
CA VAL A 104 -13.75 -4.15 0.94
C VAL A 104 -12.42 -4.62 1.55
N ARG A 105 -12.28 -5.91 1.89
CA ARG A 105 -11.03 -6.46 2.43
C ARG A 105 -9.85 -6.28 1.47
N TYR A 106 -10.07 -6.39 0.16
CA TYR A 106 -9.04 -6.13 -0.85
C TYR A 106 -8.65 -4.65 -0.90
N GLN A 107 -9.63 -3.74 -0.83
CA GLN A 107 -9.40 -2.29 -0.89
C GLN A 107 -8.73 -1.74 0.36
N THR A 108 -9.07 -2.28 1.54
CA THR A 108 -8.47 -1.88 2.82
C THR A 108 -7.15 -2.59 3.12
N GLY A 109 -6.75 -3.55 2.28
CA GLY A 109 -5.49 -4.27 2.45
C GLY A 109 -4.28 -3.38 2.21
N GLU A 110 -3.25 -3.51 3.05
CA GLU A 110 -2.00 -2.78 2.84
C GLU A 110 -1.31 -3.20 1.54
N LYS A 111 -0.82 -2.21 0.77
CA LYS A 111 0.06 -2.44 -0.37
C LYS A 111 1.35 -3.09 0.12
N ARG A 112 1.68 -4.27 -0.41
CA ARG A 112 2.82 -5.08 0.05
C ARG A 112 4.16 -4.63 -0.51
N ILE A 113 4.16 -4.01 -1.68
CA ILE A 113 5.35 -3.47 -2.34
C ILE A 113 5.09 -2.10 -2.93
N ARG A 114 6.17 -1.34 -3.12
CA ARG A 114 6.17 -0.01 -3.73
C ARG A 114 5.87 -0.12 -5.24
N ASP A 115 5.21 0.89 -5.80
CA ASP A 115 4.67 0.83 -7.16
C ASP A 115 5.78 0.72 -8.24
N ASP A 116 6.94 1.35 -8.05
CA ASP A 116 8.12 1.23 -8.92
C ASP A 116 8.69 -0.21 -8.95
N LEU A 117 8.78 -0.86 -7.80
CA LEU A 117 9.22 -2.25 -7.68
C LEU A 117 8.20 -3.18 -8.32
N TYR A 118 6.90 -2.92 -8.17
CA TYR A 118 5.85 -3.68 -8.84
C TYR A 118 6.02 -3.65 -10.36
N HIS A 119 6.21 -2.46 -10.95
CA HIS A 119 6.43 -2.32 -12.39
C HIS A 119 7.72 -2.98 -12.87
N THR A 120 8.78 -2.91 -12.05
CA THR A 120 10.04 -3.60 -12.37
C THR A 120 9.85 -5.12 -12.39
N MET A 121 9.11 -5.68 -11.42
CA MET A 121 8.80 -7.11 -11.42
C MET A 121 7.92 -7.52 -12.59
N GLU A 122 6.94 -6.68 -12.96
CA GLU A 122 6.07 -6.90 -14.12
C GLU A 122 6.86 -6.92 -15.45
N MET A 123 7.82 -6.00 -15.61
CA MET A 123 8.65 -5.92 -16.82
C MET A 123 9.49 -7.18 -17.06
N TYR A 124 10.02 -7.80 -16.00
CA TYR A 124 10.93 -8.95 -16.09
C TYR A 124 10.31 -10.27 -15.60
N GLU A 125 8.98 -10.34 -15.49
CA GLU A 125 8.25 -11.45 -14.87
C GLU A 125 8.66 -12.83 -15.42
N HIS A 126 8.83 -12.93 -16.74
CA HIS A 126 9.17 -14.19 -17.41
C HIS A 126 10.61 -14.68 -17.12
N GLU A 127 11.50 -13.79 -16.72
CA GLU A 127 12.93 -14.09 -16.48
C GLU A 127 13.20 -14.44 -15.01
N PHE A 128 12.37 -13.94 -14.09
CA PHE A 128 12.59 -14.00 -12.64
C PHE A 128 12.81 -15.40 -12.06
N PRO A 129 12.02 -16.43 -12.39
CA PRO A 129 12.24 -17.77 -11.83
C PRO A 129 13.63 -18.32 -12.12
N LYS A 130 14.13 -18.08 -13.34
CA LYS A 130 15.49 -18.49 -13.74
C LYS A 130 16.54 -17.60 -13.11
N LYS A 131 16.33 -16.28 -13.13
CA LYS A 131 17.31 -15.32 -12.62
C LYS A 131 17.53 -15.44 -11.11
N LEU A 132 16.49 -15.69 -10.31
CA LEU A 132 16.63 -15.96 -8.88
C LEU A 132 17.56 -17.15 -8.61
N THR A 133 17.38 -18.23 -9.36
CA THR A 133 18.22 -19.43 -9.25
C THR A 133 19.67 -19.15 -9.69
N GLU A 134 19.85 -18.32 -10.72
CA GLU A 134 21.18 -17.92 -11.20
C GLU A 134 21.92 -17.04 -10.19
N LEU A 135 21.23 -16.02 -9.63
CA LEU A 135 21.79 -15.14 -8.61
C LEU A 135 22.15 -15.90 -7.33
N GLU A 136 21.34 -16.88 -6.95
CA GLU A 136 21.66 -17.77 -5.82
C GLU A 136 22.96 -18.54 -6.05
N LYS A 137 23.19 -19.04 -7.27
CA LYS A 137 24.46 -19.69 -7.62
C LYS A 137 25.63 -18.71 -7.54
N HIS A 138 25.45 -17.46 -7.97
CA HIS A 138 26.48 -16.43 -7.88
C HIS A 138 26.79 -16.04 -6.42
N GLU A 139 25.80 -15.88 -5.55
CA GLU A 139 26.02 -15.64 -4.11
C GLU A 139 26.75 -16.81 -3.45
N ASN A 140 26.32 -18.05 -3.70
CA ASN A 140 26.99 -19.23 -3.18
C ASN A 140 28.43 -19.35 -3.68
N PHE A 141 28.65 -19.04 -4.97
CA PHE A 141 29.99 -19.02 -5.53
C PHE A 141 30.86 -17.91 -4.92
N LEU A 142 30.29 -16.76 -4.58
CA LEU A 142 31.00 -15.68 -3.89
C LEU A 142 31.46 -16.11 -2.49
N VAL A 143 30.66 -16.90 -1.77
CA VAL A 143 31.06 -17.49 -0.47
C VAL A 143 32.28 -18.38 -0.64
N LEU A 144 32.26 -19.29 -1.64
CA LEU A 144 33.40 -20.17 -1.94
C LEU A 144 34.67 -19.37 -2.31
N ILE A 145 34.53 -18.31 -3.10
CA ILE A 145 35.64 -17.42 -3.44
C ILE A 145 36.23 -16.76 -2.19
N LYS A 146 35.38 -16.29 -1.25
CA LYS A 146 35.84 -15.68 0.00
C LYS A 146 36.63 -16.68 0.85
N ASP A 147 36.17 -17.92 0.94
CA ASP A 147 36.87 -18.99 1.64
C ASP A 147 38.21 -19.33 0.97
N ASP A 148 38.24 -19.44 -0.37
CA ASP A 148 39.48 -19.64 -1.13
C ASP A 148 40.48 -18.51 -0.92
N MET A 149 40.03 -17.25 -0.92
CA MET A 149 40.90 -16.10 -0.61
C MET A 149 41.47 -16.20 0.80
N ARG A 150 40.63 -16.51 1.79
CA ARG A 150 41.08 -16.66 3.18
C ARG A 150 42.12 -17.76 3.34
N ASN A 151 41.90 -18.91 2.68
CA ASN A 151 42.84 -20.03 2.69
C ASN A 151 44.17 -19.66 2.02
N LEU A 152 44.14 -19.03 0.85
CA LEU A 152 45.33 -18.56 0.13
C LEU A 152 46.10 -17.48 0.90
N GLU A 153 45.40 -16.58 1.60
CA GLU A 153 46.04 -15.59 2.47
C GLU A 153 46.70 -16.25 3.68
N GLY A 154 46.08 -17.29 4.24
CA GLY A 154 46.69 -18.13 5.29
C GLY A 154 47.96 -18.86 4.81
N GLU A 155 47.89 -19.55 3.66
CA GLU A 155 49.04 -20.22 3.04
C GLU A 155 50.17 -19.23 2.74
N LYS A 156 49.83 -18.07 2.16
CA LYS A 156 50.79 -16.99 1.89
C LYS A 156 51.45 -16.50 3.18
N GLY A 157 50.69 -16.36 4.26
CA GLY A 157 51.22 -16.02 5.58
C GLY A 157 52.22 -17.06 6.09
N SER A 158 51.89 -18.35 5.99
CA SER A 158 52.80 -19.44 6.38
C SER A 158 54.09 -19.46 5.55
N ILE A 159 53.98 -19.28 4.23
CA ILE A 159 55.15 -19.20 3.34
C ILE A 159 56.00 -17.97 3.68
N GLY A 160 55.36 -16.85 4.04
CA GLY A 160 56.02 -15.64 4.52
C GLY A 160 56.87 -15.91 5.76
N TYR A 161 56.32 -16.64 6.73
CA TYR A 161 57.03 -17.06 7.93
C TYR A 161 58.22 -17.98 7.63
N GLU A 162 58.04 -18.99 6.76
CA GLU A 162 59.14 -19.87 6.33
C GLU A 162 60.27 -19.09 5.65
N LYS A 163 59.92 -18.10 4.82
CA LYS A 163 60.89 -17.23 4.16
C LYS A 163 61.67 -16.39 5.17
N GLU A 164 60.99 -15.75 6.12
CA GLU A 164 61.63 -14.95 7.17
C GLU A 164 62.57 -15.82 8.03
N HIS A 165 62.14 -17.05 8.35
CA HIS A 165 62.96 -17.99 9.10
C HIS A 165 64.21 -18.43 8.31
N ALA A 166 64.08 -18.70 7.01
CA ALA A 166 65.20 -19.03 6.14
C ALA A 166 66.20 -17.87 5.99
N GLU A 167 65.70 -16.64 5.86
CA GLU A 167 66.53 -15.42 5.82
C GLU A 167 67.25 -15.19 7.15
N SER A 168 66.56 -15.35 8.28
CA SER A 168 67.15 -15.25 9.61
C SER A 168 68.24 -16.31 9.84
N LYS A 169 67.98 -17.58 9.48
CA LYS A 169 68.97 -18.67 9.55
C LYS A 169 70.21 -18.37 8.70
N ARG A 170 70.02 -17.87 7.47
CA ARG A 170 71.13 -17.45 6.60
C ARG A 170 71.94 -16.30 7.22
N ASN A 171 71.27 -15.29 7.78
CA ASN A 171 71.93 -14.18 8.45
C ASN A 171 72.71 -14.63 9.69
N PHE A 172 72.17 -15.57 10.47
CA PHE A 172 72.83 -16.19 11.60
C PHE A 172 74.08 -16.97 11.17
N LEU A 173 73.99 -17.83 10.14
CA LEU A 173 75.13 -18.59 9.61
C LEU A 173 76.25 -17.67 9.11
N ASN A 174 75.91 -16.58 8.41
CA ASN A 174 76.91 -15.60 7.97
C ASN A 174 77.62 -14.95 9.16
N LYS A 175 76.88 -14.48 10.17
CA LYS A 175 77.44 -13.87 11.38
C LYS A 175 78.35 -14.85 12.15
N MET A 176 77.89 -16.09 12.32
CA MET A 176 78.66 -17.15 12.98
C MET A 176 79.94 -17.48 12.20
N SER A 177 79.87 -17.50 10.87
CA SER A 177 81.05 -17.75 10.03
C SER A 177 82.12 -16.67 10.17
N TYR A 178 81.74 -15.39 10.25
CA TYR A 178 82.72 -14.33 10.52
C TYR A 178 83.40 -14.50 11.89
N ALA A 179 82.66 -14.91 12.91
CA ALA A 179 83.22 -15.18 14.24
C ALA A 179 84.20 -16.36 14.24
N ILE A 180 83.85 -17.47 13.58
CA ILE A 180 84.71 -18.67 13.53
C ILE A 180 86.00 -18.38 12.73
N VAL A 181 85.91 -17.67 11.61
CA VAL A 181 87.10 -17.27 10.85
C VAL A 181 88.03 -16.40 11.70
N LEU A 182 87.48 -15.46 12.49
CA LEU A 182 88.27 -14.63 13.40
C LEU A 182 88.98 -15.47 14.49
N VAL A 183 88.29 -16.45 15.08
CA VAL A 183 88.89 -17.36 16.07
C VAL A 183 90.01 -18.21 15.45
N VAL A 184 89.81 -18.77 14.26
CA VAL A 184 90.84 -19.55 13.56
C VAL A 184 92.08 -18.69 13.28
N LEU A 185 91.90 -17.44 12.83
CA LEU A 185 93.00 -16.50 12.62
C LEU A 185 93.78 -16.22 13.90
N LEU A 186 93.09 -15.99 15.03
CA LEU A 186 93.74 -15.79 16.33
C LEU A 186 94.55 -17.03 16.75
N ILE A 187 94.01 -18.24 16.55
CA ILE A 187 94.73 -19.50 16.83
C ILE A 187 96.01 -19.57 15.99
N PHE A 188 95.95 -19.29 14.69
CA PHE A 188 97.14 -19.25 13.84
C PHE A 188 98.20 -18.25 14.34
N ILE A 189 97.79 -17.04 14.74
CA ILE A 189 98.70 -16.02 15.30
C ILE A 189 99.36 -16.54 16.59
N THR A 190 98.58 -17.15 17.50
CA THR A 190 99.14 -17.70 18.75
C THR A 190 100.12 -18.84 18.52
N LEU A 191 99.84 -19.75 17.57
CA LEU A 191 100.74 -20.85 17.22
C LEU A 191 102.05 -20.34 16.60
N ILE A 192 101.99 -19.30 15.76
CA ILE A 192 103.19 -18.66 15.20
C ILE A 192 104.04 -18.06 16.32
N ALA A 193 103.44 -17.31 17.24
CA ALA A 193 104.15 -16.70 18.37
C ALA A 193 104.76 -17.74 19.33
N LEU A 194 104.09 -18.87 19.57
CA LEU A 194 104.62 -19.98 20.36
C LEU A 194 105.79 -20.70 19.67
N SER A 195 105.71 -20.85 18.35
CA SER A 195 106.79 -21.47 17.56
C SER A 195 108.09 -20.65 17.62
N SER A 196 107.98 -19.32 17.60
CA SER A 196 109.15 -18.43 17.64
C SER A 196 109.79 -18.35 19.03
N GLN A 197 109.00 -18.44 20.11
CA GLN A 197 109.51 -18.34 21.49
C GLN A 197 110.07 -19.66 22.04
N THR A 198 109.49 -20.80 21.66
CA THR A 198 109.78 -22.08 22.33
C THR A 198 110.78 -22.97 21.58
N GLY A 199 111.05 -22.69 20.30
CA GLY A 199 111.98 -23.48 19.47
C GLY A 199 111.58 -24.95 19.28
N LYS A 200 110.32 -25.30 19.55
CA LYS A 200 109.74 -26.65 19.40
C LYS A 200 109.02 -26.79 18.06
N ASP A 201 108.95 -28.01 17.54
CA ASP A 201 108.22 -28.31 16.31
C ASP A 201 106.69 -28.26 16.52
N PHE A 202 106.05 -27.19 16.05
CA PHE A 202 104.59 -27.01 16.07
C PHE A 202 103.89 -27.47 14.77
N THR A 203 104.58 -28.22 13.92
CA THR A 203 104.09 -28.69 12.62
C THR A 203 102.76 -29.45 12.73
N VAL A 204 102.63 -30.36 13.69
CA VAL A 204 101.42 -31.17 13.88
C VAL A 204 100.19 -30.30 14.25
N PRO A 205 100.26 -29.39 15.25
CA PRO A 205 99.19 -28.42 15.53
C PRO A 205 98.74 -27.59 14.32
N PHE A 206 99.67 -27.09 13.49
CA PHE A 206 99.33 -26.33 12.28
C PHE A 206 98.57 -27.17 11.24
N PHE A 207 98.96 -28.44 11.07
CA PHE A 207 98.24 -29.35 10.19
C PHE A 207 96.81 -29.62 10.69
N ILE A 208 96.63 -29.86 11.99
CA ILE A 208 95.31 -30.12 12.59
C ILE A 208 94.39 -28.90 12.42
N THR A 209 94.88 -27.68 12.72
CA THR A 209 94.08 -26.46 12.55
C THR A 209 93.76 -26.17 11.10
N GLY A 210 94.69 -26.43 10.18
CA GLY A 210 94.47 -26.31 8.73
C GLY A 210 93.38 -27.25 8.22
N VAL A 211 93.44 -28.54 8.58
CA VAL A 211 92.41 -29.53 8.20
C VAL A 211 91.05 -29.18 8.79
N ALA A 212 91.00 -28.74 10.06
CA ALA A 212 89.76 -28.31 10.71
C ALA A 212 89.15 -27.07 10.02
N ALA A 213 89.98 -26.11 9.60
CA ALA A 213 89.53 -24.92 8.87
C ALA A 213 88.94 -25.29 7.50
N ILE A 214 89.59 -26.19 6.75
CA ILE A 214 89.08 -26.69 5.46
C ILE A 214 87.76 -27.43 5.67
N GLY A 215 87.67 -28.29 6.68
CA GLY A 215 86.43 -29.00 7.03
C GLY A 215 85.27 -28.05 7.34
N TYR A 216 85.53 -26.98 8.10
CA TYR A 216 84.54 -25.95 8.39
C TYR A 216 84.10 -25.19 7.13
N ILE A 217 85.02 -24.84 6.23
CA ILE A 217 84.69 -24.17 4.96
C ILE A 217 83.75 -25.02 4.11
N VAL A 218 84.03 -26.33 3.99
CA VAL A 218 83.17 -27.27 3.26
C VAL A 218 81.78 -27.34 3.90
N TYR A 219 81.71 -27.47 5.23
CA TYR A 219 80.44 -27.46 5.97
C TYR A 219 79.63 -26.17 5.74
N TYR A 220 80.28 -25.01 5.82
CA TYR A 220 79.64 -23.71 5.61
C TYR A 220 79.07 -23.59 4.19
N ILE A 221 79.81 -24.00 3.16
CA ILE A 221 79.34 -23.97 1.77
C ILE A 221 78.10 -24.87 1.59
N MET A 222 78.10 -26.06 2.19
CA MET A 222 76.94 -26.96 2.16
C MET A 222 75.73 -26.33 2.87
N ALA A 223 75.91 -25.83 4.09
CA ALA A 223 74.84 -25.22 4.88
C ALA A 223 74.22 -23.99 4.19
N VAL A 224 75.04 -23.11 3.61
CA VAL A 224 74.56 -21.96 2.82
C VAL A 224 73.89 -22.41 1.52
N GLY A 225 74.38 -23.49 0.91
CA GLY A 225 73.78 -24.10 -0.28
C GLY A 225 72.34 -24.56 -0.04
N GLU A 226 72.08 -25.21 1.09
CA GLU A 226 70.73 -25.59 1.53
C GLU A 226 69.84 -24.37 1.75
N CYS A 227 70.31 -23.37 2.50
CA CYS A 227 69.56 -22.13 2.71
C CYS A 227 69.23 -21.40 1.40
N ARG A 228 70.11 -21.43 0.39
CA ARG A 228 69.82 -20.86 -0.94
C ARG A 228 68.73 -21.63 -1.68
N LYS A 229 68.70 -22.96 -1.57
CA LYS A 229 67.64 -23.79 -2.18
C LYS A 229 66.30 -23.50 -1.52
N ASP A 230 66.27 -23.46 -0.18
CA ASP A 230 65.07 -23.15 0.60
C ASP A 230 64.54 -21.75 0.25
N ALA A 231 65.41 -20.74 0.18
CA ALA A 231 65.03 -19.39 -0.23
C ALA A 231 64.43 -19.33 -1.64
N ARG A 232 65.02 -20.04 -2.62
CA ARG A 232 64.46 -20.11 -3.99
C ARG A 232 63.09 -20.79 -4.01
N LYS A 233 62.93 -21.85 -3.21
CA LYS A 233 61.67 -22.58 -3.10
C LYS A 233 60.58 -21.70 -2.47
N THR A 234 60.87 -21.01 -1.37
CA THR A 234 59.92 -20.11 -0.71
C THR A 234 59.57 -18.90 -1.58
N ASP A 235 60.54 -18.34 -2.32
CA ASP A 235 60.28 -17.27 -3.31
C ASP A 235 59.35 -17.75 -4.43
N TYR A 236 59.59 -18.94 -4.98
CA TYR A 236 58.71 -19.53 -5.99
C TYR A 236 57.30 -19.78 -5.44
N MET A 237 57.18 -20.36 -4.25
CA MET A 237 55.90 -20.63 -3.59
C MET A 237 55.16 -19.32 -3.29
N MET A 238 55.84 -18.28 -2.83
CA MET A 238 55.29 -16.95 -2.58
C MET A 238 54.75 -16.32 -3.87
N ASN A 239 55.52 -16.37 -4.96
CA ASN A 239 55.08 -15.86 -6.27
C ASN A 239 53.86 -16.63 -6.80
N ARG A 240 53.84 -17.96 -6.65
CA ARG A 240 52.69 -18.78 -7.02
C ARG A 240 51.47 -18.46 -6.16
N ALA A 241 51.62 -18.31 -4.85
CA ALA A 241 50.55 -17.92 -3.95
C ALA A 241 49.97 -16.54 -4.33
N ASN A 242 50.83 -15.56 -4.64
CA ASN A 242 50.40 -14.25 -5.15
C ASN A 242 49.62 -14.35 -6.47
N MET A 243 50.08 -15.18 -7.41
CA MET A 243 49.39 -15.39 -8.68
C MET A 243 47.99 -16.02 -8.46
N LEU A 244 47.90 -17.07 -7.64
CA LEU A 244 46.63 -17.72 -7.31
C LEU A 244 45.69 -16.76 -6.59
N LEU A 245 46.20 -16.01 -5.60
CA LEU A 245 45.43 -15.01 -4.88
C LEU A 245 44.88 -13.92 -5.82
N ASN A 246 45.71 -13.40 -6.73
CA ASN A 246 45.26 -12.44 -7.74
C ASN A 246 44.18 -13.03 -8.65
N LYS A 247 44.33 -14.29 -9.08
CA LYS A 247 43.32 -14.98 -9.88
C LYS A 247 41.98 -15.09 -9.15
N VAL A 248 41.98 -15.42 -7.85
CA VAL A 248 40.76 -15.50 -7.04
C VAL A 248 40.18 -14.10 -6.80
N LYS A 249 41.01 -13.07 -6.54
CA LYS A 249 40.56 -11.68 -6.41
C LYS A 249 39.88 -11.16 -7.68
N ILE A 250 40.37 -11.50 -8.87
CA ILE A 250 39.71 -11.17 -10.13
C ILE A 250 38.31 -11.81 -10.20
N LYS A 251 38.19 -13.10 -9.83
CA LYS A 251 36.89 -13.78 -9.77
C LYS A 251 35.93 -13.14 -8.77
N TYR A 252 36.45 -12.72 -7.61
CA TYR A 252 35.69 -12.00 -6.58
C TYR A 252 35.09 -10.72 -7.16
N VAL A 253 35.93 -9.83 -7.70
CA VAL A 253 35.50 -8.54 -8.25
C VAL A 253 34.47 -8.73 -9.37
N ASN A 254 34.70 -9.69 -10.27
CA ASN A 254 33.76 -9.98 -11.36
C ASN A 254 32.41 -10.51 -10.83
N THR A 255 32.43 -11.48 -9.93
CA THR A 255 31.20 -12.06 -9.36
C THR A 255 30.41 -11.02 -8.57
N THR A 256 31.08 -10.20 -7.75
CA THR A 256 30.46 -9.09 -7.04
C THR A 256 29.86 -8.08 -8.00
N SER A 257 30.58 -7.67 -9.04
CA SER A 257 30.05 -6.73 -10.04
C SER A 257 28.82 -7.25 -10.79
N VAL A 258 28.75 -8.56 -11.07
CA VAL A 258 27.57 -9.18 -11.69
C VAL A 258 26.36 -9.16 -10.74
N LEU A 259 26.59 -9.42 -9.46
CA LEU A 259 25.55 -9.34 -8.43
C LEU A 259 25.08 -7.90 -8.24
N ASP A 260 26.00 -6.95 -8.06
CA ASP A 260 25.71 -5.52 -7.88
C ASP A 260 24.89 -4.99 -9.07
N TYR A 261 25.33 -5.26 -10.30
CA TYR A 261 24.57 -4.88 -11.49
C TYR A 261 23.17 -5.49 -11.53
N SER A 262 23.04 -6.77 -11.13
CA SER A 262 21.74 -7.43 -11.14
C SER A 262 20.81 -6.84 -10.09
N TYR A 263 21.33 -6.51 -8.91
CA TYR A 263 20.58 -5.88 -7.83
C TYR A 263 20.15 -4.46 -8.20
N ASP A 264 21.06 -3.66 -8.75
CA ASP A 264 20.76 -2.33 -9.28
C ASP A 264 19.70 -2.37 -10.40
N LYS A 265 19.82 -3.32 -11.34
CA LYS A 265 18.85 -3.52 -12.43
C LYS A 265 17.43 -3.74 -11.90
N TYR A 266 17.28 -4.41 -10.76
CA TYR A 266 15.98 -4.71 -10.16
C TYR A 266 15.58 -3.75 -9.02
N GLY A 267 16.41 -2.76 -8.70
CA GLY A 267 16.13 -1.77 -7.66
C GLY A 267 16.14 -2.33 -6.23
N VAL A 268 16.89 -3.41 -5.99
CA VAL A 268 17.07 -4.06 -4.68
C VAL A 268 18.54 -4.11 -4.30
N ASN A 269 18.87 -4.49 -3.07
CA ASN A 269 20.26 -4.55 -2.59
C ASN A 269 20.75 -5.98 -2.29
N SER A 270 19.86 -6.97 -2.32
CA SER A 270 20.20 -8.35 -2.00
C SER A 270 19.27 -9.35 -2.67
N LEU A 271 19.71 -10.60 -2.76
CA LEU A 271 18.88 -11.70 -3.25
C LEU A 271 17.67 -11.96 -2.33
N GLN A 272 17.82 -11.75 -1.02
CA GLN A 272 16.73 -11.91 -0.06
C GLN A 272 15.65 -10.86 -0.28
N GLU A 273 16.04 -9.61 -0.47
CA GLU A 273 15.13 -8.52 -0.82
C GLU A 273 14.45 -8.80 -2.17
N LEU A 274 15.21 -9.25 -3.18
CA LEU A 274 14.66 -9.63 -4.48
C LEU A 274 13.59 -10.72 -4.38
N ARG A 275 13.86 -11.78 -3.61
CA ARG A 275 12.87 -12.85 -3.36
C ARG A 275 11.63 -12.31 -2.67
N TYR A 276 11.81 -11.50 -1.64
CA TYR A 276 10.70 -10.89 -0.92
C TYR A 276 9.82 -10.05 -1.85
N VAL A 277 10.43 -9.19 -2.67
CA VAL A 277 9.70 -8.35 -3.63
C VAL A 277 8.97 -9.22 -4.68
N TRP A 278 9.65 -10.24 -5.23
CA TRP A 278 9.06 -11.17 -6.18
C TRP A 278 7.86 -11.94 -5.62
N GLU A 279 7.99 -12.52 -4.42
CA GLU A 279 6.91 -13.24 -3.77
C GLU A 279 5.69 -12.34 -3.49
N ASN A 280 5.93 -11.10 -3.07
CA ASN A 280 4.85 -10.16 -2.83
C ASN A 280 4.20 -9.68 -4.13
N TYR A 281 4.97 -9.50 -5.20
CA TYR A 281 4.44 -9.23 -6.54
C TYR A 281 3.50 -10.35 -6.99
N VAL A 282 3.92 -11.61 -6.90
CA VAL A 282 3.08 -12.76 -7.27
C VAL A 282 1.79 -12.78 -6.44
N LYS A 283 1.90 -12.59 -5.12
CA LYS A 283 0.72 -12.53 -4.22
C LYS A 283 -0.22 -11.37 -4.58
N GLN A 284 0.32 -10.19 -4.92
CA GLN A 284 -0.47 -9.02 -5.29
C GLN A 284 -1.17 -9.22 -6.63
N LYS A 285 -0.47 -9.79 -7.63
CA LYS A 285 -1.06 -10.14 -8.93
C LYS A 285 -2.16 -11.20 -8.81
N GLU A 286 -1.96 -12.20 -7.96
CA GLU A 286 -3.03 -13.17 -7.66
C GLU A 286 -4.21 -12.52 -6.95
N ALA A 287 -3.96 -11.61 -6.00
CA ALA A 287 -5.00 -10.87 -5.31
C ALA A 287 -5.80 -9.99 -6.30
N GLU A 288 -5.12 -9.31 -7.23
CA GLU A 288 -5.76 -8.51 -8.28
C GLU A 288 -6.63 -9.38 -9.20
N LYS A 289 -6.12 -10.53 -9.65
CA LYS A 289 -6.92 -11.50 -10.42
C LYS A 289 -8.16 -11.97 -9.66
N ARG A 290 -8.03 -12.24 -8.35
CA ARG A 290 -9.17 -12.61 -7.49
C ARG A 290 -10.16 -11.45 -7.36
N TYR A 291 -9.67 -10.22 -7.18
CA TYR A 291 -10.49 -9.02 -7.12
C TYR A 291 -11.28 -8.79 -8.42
N MET A 292 -10.65 -8.95 -9.59
CA MET A 292 -11.31 -8.87 -10.89
C MET A 292 -12.42 -9.93 -11.02
N LYS A 293 -12.14 -11.19 -10.64
CA LYS A 293 -13.12 -12.27 -10.65
C LYS A 293 -14.28 -11.99 -9.69
N ASN A 294 -13.98 -11.54 -8.46
CA ASN A 294 -14.99 -11.15 -7.48
C ASN A 294 -15.88 -10.02 -8.03
N THR A 295 -15.29 -9.00 -8.65
CA THR A 295 -16.04 -7.89 -9.28
C THR A 295 -16.96 -8.38 -10.41
N GLN A 296 -16.47 -9.29 -11.26
CA GLN A 296 -17.29 -9.90 -12.31
C GLN A 296 -18.45 -10.71 -11.73
N LEU A 297 -18.20 -11.50 -10.69
CA LEU A 297 -19.24 -12.26 -9.99
C LEU A 297 -20.25 -11.33 -9.33
N LEU A 298 -19.79 -10.28 -8.66
CA LEU A 298 -20.66 -9.28 -8.02
C LEU A 298 -21.61 -8.68 -9.06
N ASN A 299 -21.09 -8.20 -10.20
CA ASN A 299 -21.91 -7.68 -11.29
C ASN A 299 -22.93 -8.72 -11.79
N SER A 300 -22.52 -9.99 -11.93
CA SER A 300 -23.43 -11.05 -12.37
C SER A 300 -24.59 -11.30 -11.38
N TYR A 301 -24.32 -11.26 -10.07
CA TYR A 301 -25.34 -11.42 -9.04
C TYR A 301 -26.22 -10.18 -8.91
N THR A 302 -25.64 -8.98 -9.05
CA THR A 302 -26.36 -7.70 -9.14
C THR A 302 -27.37 -7.73 -10.27
N GLU A 303 -26.96 -8.15 -11.47
CA GLU A 303 -27.88 -8.29 -12.61
C GLU A 303 -28.93 -9.39 -12.38
N ARG A 304 -28.55 -10.50 -11.75
CA ARG A 304 -29.49 -11.59 -11.43
C ARG A 304 -30.58 -11.10 -10.47
N MET A 305 -30.20 -10.40 -9.41
CA MET A 305 -31.13 -9.80 -8.47
C MET A 305 -32.03 -8.77 -9.16
N ALA A 306 -31.46 -7.89 -10.00
CA ALA A 306 -32.22 -6.91 -10.75
C ALA A 306 -33.28 -7.57 -11.67
N ARG A 307 -32.89 -8.63 -12.39
CA ARG A 307 -33.80 -9.41 -13.23
C ARG A 307 -34.92 -10.07 -12.42
N ALA A 308 -34.60 -10.67 -11.28
CA ALA A 308 -35.59 -11.31 -10.40
C ALA A 308 -36.60 -10.30 -9.83
N LEU A 309 -36.12 -9.14 -9.37
CA LEU A 309 -36.98 -8.05 -8.87
C LEU A 309 -37.87 -7.46 -9.98
N THR A 310 -37.31 -7.28 -11.19
CA THR A 310 -38.08 -6.79 -12.35
C THR A 310 -39.14 -7.81 -12.78
N ALA A 311 -38.82 -9.10 -12.76
CA ALA A 311 -39.76 -10.18 -13.07
C ALA A 311 -40.89 -10.28 -12.04
N ALA A 312 -40.60 -9.98 -10.77
CA ALA A 312 -41.59 -9.83 -9.69
C ALA A 312 -42.43 -8.54 -9.81
N GLY A 313 -42.15 -7.71 -10.82
CA GLY A 313 -42.85 -6.45 -11.07
C GLY A 313 -42.47 -5.34 -10.08
N MET A 314 -41.32 -5.41 -9.40
CA MET A 314 -40.86 -4.33 -8.52
C MET A 314 -40.28 -3.19 -9.36
N GLU A 315 -40.83 -1.98 -9.22
CA GLU A 315 -40.47 -0.87 -10.10
C GLU A 315 -39.20 -0.15 -9.63
N LYS A 316 -38.90 -0.13 -8.33
CA LYS A 316 -37.67 0.45 -7.76
C LYS A 316 -36.52 -0.56 -7.68
N THR A 317 -36.36 -1.41 -8.70
CA THR A 317 -35.36 -2.48 -8.73
C THR A 317 -33.95 -2.00 -8.33
N ASP A 318 -33.44 -0.92 -8.92
CA ASP A 318 -32.08 -0.42 -8.63
C ASP A 318 -31.89 0.02 -7.17
N ALA A 319 -32.95 0.56 -6.54
CA ALA A 319 -32.89 0.99 -5.15
C ALA A 319 -32.81 -0.21 -4.19
N TRP A 320 -33.52 -1.30 -4.52
CA TRP A 320 -33.50 -2.55 -3.75
C TRP A 320 -32.19 -3.32 -3.93
N VAL A 321 -31.62 -3.31 -5.15
CA VAL A 321 -30.30 -3.88 -5.44
C VAL A 321 -29.19 -3.14 -4.69
N SER A 322 -29.37 -1.86 -4.40
CA SER A 322 -28.41 -1.04 -3.63
C SER A 322 -28.50 -1.26 -2.11
N GLN A 323 -29.60 -1.83 -1.61
CA GLN A 323 -29.84 -2.11 -0.19
C GLN A 323 -30.38 -3.54 0.00
N PRO A 324 -29.60 -4.56 -0.41
CA PRO A 324 -30.04 -5.95 -0.37
C PRO A 324 -30.28 -6.47 1.06
N GLU A 325 -29.68 -5.84 2.09
CA GLU A 325 -29.85 -6.19 3.51
C GLU A 325 -31.31 -6.10 3.95
N VAL A 326 -32.00 -5.05 3.50
CA VAL A 326 -33.40 -4.77 3.86
C VAL A 326 -34.35 -5.88 3.40
N LEU A 327 -34.04 -6.55 2.28
CA LEU A 327 -34.86 -7.66 1.77
C LEU A 327 -34.54 -9.00 2.44
N LEU A 328 -33.36 -9.12 3.06
CA LEU A 328 -32.90 -10.33 3.75
C LEU A 328 -33.38 -10.44 5.19
N ASP A 329 -33.41 -9.32 5.93
CA ASP A 329 -33.90 -9.28 7.30
C ASP A 329 -35.34 -8.75 7.36
N ARG A 330 -36.24 -9.59 7.87
CA ARG A 330 -37.64 -9.22 8.07
C ARG A 330 -37.81 -8.02 9.00
N THR A 331 -36.94 -7.87 10.00
CA THR A 331 -36.98 -6.76 10.95
C THR A 331 -36.65 -5.45 10.25
N GLU A 332 -35.56 -5.44 9.47
CA GLU A 332 -35.15 -4.27 8.68
C GLU A 332 -36.19 -3.91 7.61
N LEU A 333 -36.81 -4.90 6.96
CA LEU A 333 -37.90 -4.69 6.02
C LEU A 333 -39.09 -3.98 6.68
N MET A 334 -39.49 -4.41 7.88
CA MET A 334 -40.61 -3.82 8.61
C MET A 334 -40.27 -2.40 9.09
N ASP A 335 -39.06 -2.18 9.59
CA ASP A 335 -38.60 -0.85 9.99
C ASP A 335 -38.54 0.13 8.80
N PHE A 336 -38.08 -0.35 7.65
CA PHE A 336 -38.08 0.41 6.40
C PHE A 336 -39.51 0.72 5.94
N LYS A 337 -40.41 -0.28 5.92
CA LYS A 337 -41.83 -0.12 5.58
C LYS A 337 -42.50 0.92 6.48
N ASP A 338 -42.23 0.89 7.77
CA ASP A 338 -42.74 1.84 8.75
C ASP A 338 -42.19 3.25 8.53
N ALA A 339 -40.90 3.38 8.21
CA ALA A 339 -40.28 4.67 7.89
C ALA A 339 -40.88 5.29 6.62
N VAL A 340 -41.05 4.50 5.55
CA VAL A 340 -41.68 4.91 4.29
C VAL A 340 -43.15 5.27 4.51
N SER A 341 -43.88 4.49 5.33
CA SER A 341 -45.27 4.79 5.69
C SER A 341 -45.41 6.09 6.46
N ARG A 342 -44.54 6.36 7.44
CA ARG A 342 -44.49 7.65 8.15
C ARG A 342 -44.20 8.81 7.20
N ARG A 343 -43.24 8.65 6.28
CA ARG A 343 -42.91 9.65 5.26
C ARG A 343 -44.12 9.94 4.37
N ARG A 344 -44.80 8.90 3.86
CA ARG A 344 -46.03 9.03 3.07
C ARG A 344 -47.12 9.80 3.81
N ASN A 345 -47.33 9.51 5.09
CA ASN A 345 -48.34 10.19 5.91
C ASN A 345 -48.01 11.67 6.13
N LYS A 346 -46.72 12.01 6.33
CA LYS A 346 -46.28 13.42 6.40
C LYS A 346 -46.47 14.14 5.06
N LEU A 347 -46.14 13.51 3.95
CA LEU A 347 -46.36 14.07 2.61
C LEU A 347 -47.84 14.30 2.33
N ARG A 348 -48.71 13.38 2.75
CA ARG A 348 -50.16 13.56 2.70
C ARG A 348 -50.62 14.75 3.52
N ALA A 349 -50.17 14.85 4.78
CA ALA A 349 -50.52 15.99 5.64
C ALA A 349 -50.03 17.34 5.07
N ARG A 350 -48.82 17.36 4.47
CA ARG A 350 -48.29 18.54 3.77
C ARG A 350 -49.12 18.90 2.53
N LEU A 351 -49.55 17.90 1.77
CA LEU A 351 -50.41 18.10 0.61
C LEU A 351 -51.79 18.65 1.04
N ASP A 352 -52.41 18.04 2.05
CA ASP A 352 -53.70 18.48 2.60
C ASP A 352 -53.61 19.92 3.14
N TYR A 353 -52.50 20.26 3.81
CA TYR A 353 -52.24 21.63 4.26
C TYR A 353 -52.11 22.58 3.06
N ASN A 354 -51.24 22.27 2.09
CA ASN A 354 -51.03 23.12 0.92
C ASN A 354 -52.30 23.32 0.09
N ILE A 355 -53.18 22.31 0.02
CA ILE A 355 -54.50 22.40 -0.63
C ILE A 355 -55.40 23.36 0.16
N ARG A 356 -55.58 23.14 1.47
CA ARG A 356 -56.41 24.04 2.31
C ARG A 356 -55.93 25.49 2.26
N GLN A 357 -54.62 25.66 2.25
CA GLN A 357 -53.99 26.96 2.15
C GLN A 357 -54.18 27.59 0.75
N GLN A 358 -54.19 26.80 -0.31
CA GLN A 358 -54.51 27.30 -1.64
C GLN A 358 -55.98 27.71 -1.71
N ASP A 359 -56.88 26.88 -1.20
CA ASP A 359 -58.32 27.16 -1.16
C ASP A 359 -58.62 28.42 -0.35
N SER A 360 -57.95 28.61 0.80
CA SER A 360 -58.05 29.84 1.59
C SER A 360 -57.60 31.07 0.79
N ALA A 361 -56.46 31.00 0.12
CA ALA A 361 -55.95 32.12 -0.69
C ALA A 361 -56.87 32.43 -1.89
N LEU A 362 -57.49 31.41 -2.49
CA LEU A 362 -58.50 31.59 -3.54
C LEU A 362 -59.78 32.23 -2.99
N ASN A 363 -60.28 31.78 -1.83
CA ASN A 363 -61.43 32.40 -1.16
C ASN A 363 -61.16 33.86 -0.77
N ASP A 364 -59.94 34.17 -0.33
CA ASP A 364 -59.49 35.53 -0.02
C ASP A 364 -59.49 36.42 -1.28
N ILE A 365 -59.02 35.89 -2.41
CA ILE A 365 -59.11 36.55 -3.73
C ILE A 365 -60.58 36.78 -4.12
N GLU A 366 -61.47 35.80 -3.92
CA GLU A 366 -62.91 35.93 -4.21
C GLU A 366 -63.58 36.96 -3.30
N ALA A 367 -63.25 36.99 -2.01
CA ALA A 367 -63.73 37.97 -1.06
C ALA A 367 -63.26 39.39 -1.43
N LEU A 368 -62.02 39.55 -1.91
CA LEU A 368 -61.53 40.81 -2.45
C LEU A 368 -62.31 41.24 -3.70
N LYS A 369 -62.57 40.32 -4.65
CA LYS A 369 -63.42 40.62 -5.82
C LYS A 369 -64.81 41.11 -5.39
N ALA A 370 -65.46 40.40 -4.47
CA ALA A 370 -66.81 40.72 -3.99
C ALA A 370 -66.89 42.05 -3.22
N LYS A 371 -65.84 42.42 -2.48
CA LYS A 371 -65.80 43.66 -1.68
C LYS A 371 -65.46 44.90 -2.51
N TYR A 372 -64.71 44.73 -3.61
CA TYR A 372 -64.25 45.82 -4.48
C TYR A 372 -64.83 45.72 -5.91
N VAL A 373 -66.16 45.62 -6.00
CA VAL A 373 -66.93 45.50 -7.26
C VAL A 373 -66.57 46.57 -8.31
N GLY A 374 -66.16 47.78 -7.89
CA GLY A 374 -65.72 48.85 -8.80
C GLY A 374 -64.32 48.69 -9.41
N GLN A 375 -63.51 47.75 -8.92
CA GLN A 375 -62.11 47.50 -9.31
C GLN A 375 -61.88 46.07 -9.84
N GLU A 376 -62.95 45.32 -10.14
CA GLU A 376 -62.89 43.93 -10.62
C GLU A 376 -62.02 43.75 -11.87
N ARG A 377 -61.98 44.74 -12.78
CA ARG A 377 -61.11 44.69 -13.97
C ARG A 377 -59.62 44.67 -13.61
N LEU A 378 -59.23 45.40 -12.57
CA LEU A 378 -57.85 45.45 -12.09
C LEU A 378 -57.46 44.12 -11.45
N ILE A 379 -58.31 43.60 -10.55
CA ILE A 379 -58.10 42.29 -9.89
C ILE A 379 -58.04 41.16 -10.93
N SER A 380 -58.99 41.14 -11.87
CA SER A 380 -59.06 40.11 -12.93
C SER A 380 -57.89 40.17 -13.90
N SER A 381 -57.35 41.36 -14.20
CA SER A 381 -56.16 41.50 -15.03
C SER A 381 -54.90 40.93 -14.38
N ILE A 382 -54.77 41.07 -13.05
CA ILE A 382 -53.63 40.55 -12.28
C ILE A 382 -53.72 39.03 -12.18
N LEU A 383 -54.93 38.50 -11.98
CA LEU A 383 -55.19 37.06 -11.93
C LEU A 383 -54.89 36.36 -13.25
N HIS A 384 -55.38 36.91 -14.37
CA HIS A 384 -55.08 36.40 -15.70
C HIS A 384 -53.58 36.49 -16.03
N LYS A 385 -52.88 37.54 -15.56
CA LYS A 385 -51.41 37.66 -15.74
C LYS A 385 -50.63 36.58 -14.99
N ASN A 386 -51.18 36.05 -13.90
CA ASN A 386 -50.57 35.00 -13.08
C ASN A 386 -51.12 33.58 -13.34
N GLY A 387 -51.95 33.40 -14.37
CA GLY A 387 -52.51 32.08 -14.72
C GLY A 387 -53.42 31.49 -13.64
N ILE A 388 -54.15 32.36 -12.93
CA ILE A 388 -55.16 32.00 -11.94
C ILE A 388 -56.49 32.51 -12.49
N ASP A 389 -57.18 31.68 -13.26
CA ASP A 389 -58.50 32.04 -13.83
C ASP A 389 -59.64 31.86 -12.83
#